data_AF-A0A804NLW8-F1
#
_entry.id   AF-A0A804NLW8-F1
#
_cell.length_a   1.000
_cell.length_b   1.000
_cell.length_c   1.000
_cell.angle_alpha   90.00
_cell.angle_beta   90.00
_cell.angle_gamma   90.00
#
_symmetry.space_group_name_H-M   'P 1'
#
loop_
_entity.id
_entity.type
_entity.pdbx_description
1 polymer ?
#
loop_
_entity_poly.entity_id
_entity_poly.type
_entity_poly.pdbx_seq_one_letter_code
_entity_poly.pdbx_strand_id
1 'polypeptide(L)'
;MQSNYKVWCLGFAPLCVGGDMESVAVQEFSRTLFNIRPDIALNVAQTIFQSDVRSLLPHVSVPCHIVQSTKDLVVPVVVSEYLHRHLGGDSIVEVMPSEGHLPQLSSPDIVTPVLLQHI
;
A
#
# COMPACT_ATOMS: atom_id res chain seq x y z
N MET A 1 12.24 13.08 -6.36
CA MET A 1 12.92 11.81 -6.67
C MET A 1 14.12 12.01 -7.60
N GLN A 2 13.91 12.48 -8.83
CA GLN A 2 14.98 12.67 -9.82
C GLN A 2 16.05 13.71 -9.42
N SER A 3 15.64 14.83 -8.82
CA SER A 3 16.55 15.91 -8.42
C SER A 3 17.24 15.67 -7.08
N ASN A 4 16.52 15.11 -6.11
CA ASN A 4 17.04 14.81 -4.78
C ASN A 4 16.27 13.62 -4.19
N TYR A 5 16.89 12.44 -4.26
CA TYR A 5 16.27 11.20 -3.77
C TYR A 5 16.10 11.22 -2.26
N LYS A 6 17.08 11.75 -1.53
CA LYS A 6 17.06 11.79 -0.06
C LYS A 6 15.93 12.64 0.48
N VAL A 7 15.78 13.86 -0.03
CA VAL A 7 14.68 14.76 0.37
C VAL A 7 13.33 14.16 0.00
N TRP A 8 13.24 13.50 -1.16
CA TRP A 8 12.02 12.81 -1.55
C TRP A 8 11.66 11.67 -0.58
N CYS A 9 12.62 10.85 -0.17
CA CYS A 9 12.37 9.76 0.80
C CYS A 9 11.84 10.31 2.13
N LEU A 10 12.48 11.36 2.67
CA LEU A 10 12.09 11.97 3.96
C LEU A 10 10.70 12.61 3.92
N GLY A 11 10.26 13.11 2.76
CA GLY A 11 8.90 13.63 2.59
C GLY A 11 7.86 12.55 2.30
N PHE A 12 8.22 11.54 1.52
CA PHE A 12 7.30 10.50 1.06
C PHE A 12 6.98 9.47 2.14
N ALA A 13 7.97 9.07 2.94
CA ALA A 13 7.80 8.04 3.97
C ALA A 13 6.67 8.34 4.98
N PRO A 14 6.62 9.51 5.65
CA PRO A 14 5.54 9.81 6.60
C PRO A 14 4.17 9.89 5.93
N LEU A 15 4.08 10.36 4.69
CA LEU A 15 2.84 10.43 3.92
C LEU A 15 2.28 9.04 3.60
N CYS A 16 3.14 8.08 3.22
CA CYS A 16 2.72 6.72 2.93
C CYS A 16 2.35 5.94 4.19
N VAL A 17 3.15 6.04 5.25
CA VAL A 17 2.94 5.26 6.47
C VAL A 17 1.80 5.81 7.33
N GLY A 18 1.48 7.11 7.22
CA GLY A 18 0.44 7.74 8.05
C GLY A 18 0.92 8.02 9.48
N GLY A 19 2.04 8.73 9.61
CA GLY A 19 2.64 9.07 10.90
C GLY A 19 3.71 10.16 10.78
N ASP A 20 4.44 10.42 11.85
CA ASP A 20 5.58 11.36 11.86
C ASP A 20 6.93 10.63 11.76
N MET A 21 8.02 11.38 11.60
CA MET A 21 9.37 10.83 11.49
C MET A 21 9.90 10.15 12.77
N GLU A 22 9.23 10.31 13.91
CA GLU A 22 9.60 9.65 15.17
C GLU A 22 8.97 8.25 15.27
N SER A 23 7.95 7.96 14.46
CA SER A 23 7.39 6.61 14.31
C SER A 23 8.43 5.60 13.83
N VAL A 24 8.56 4.49 14.56
CA VAL A 24 9.39 3.34 14.16
C VAL A 24 9.04 2.87 12.75
N ALA A 25 7.74 2.83 12.40
CA ALA A 25 7.30 2.41 11.07
C ALA A 25 7.75 3.38 9.97
N VAL A 26 7.73 4.70 10.23
CA VAL A 26 8.23 5.71 9.27
C VAL A 26 9.74 5.63 9.13
N GLN A 27 10.48 5.43 10.23
CA GLN A 27 11.93 5.27 10.21
C GLN A 27 12.35 4.00 9.46
N GLU A 28 11.68 2.87 9.72
CA GLU A 28 11.95 1.61 9.01
C GLU A 28 11.62 1.72 7.53
N PHE A 29 10.48 2.30 7.17
CA PHE A 29 10.15 2.52 5.76
C PHE A 29 11.16 3.47 5.09
N SER A 30 11.53 4.57 5.75
CA SER A 30 12.58 5.48 5.27
C SER A 30 13.90 4.76 5.05
N ARG A 31 14.34 3.92 6.00
CA ARG A 31 15.56 3.11 5.91
C ARG A 31 15.53 2.19 4.68
N THR A 32 14.39 1.54 4.40
CA THR A 32 14.25 0.69 3.21
C THR A 32 14.29 1.48 1.91
N LEU A 33 13.66 2.66 1.84
CA LEU A 33 13.76 3.56 0.69
C LEU A 33 15.22 3.96 0.45
N PHE A 34 15.95 4.36 1.49
CA PHE A 34 17.37 4.72 1.37
C PHE A 34 18.28 3.61 0.85
N ASN A 35 17.88 2.34 0.98
CA ASN A 35 18.63 1.20 0.46
C ASN A 35 18.42 0.93 -1.04
N ILE A 36 17.49 1.65 -1.69
CA ILE A 36 17.25 1.52 -3.12
C ILE A 36 18.13 2.53 -3.87
N ARG A 37 18.80 2.09 -4.93
CA ARG A 37 19.50 3.02 -5.83
C ARG A 37 18.51 4.02 -6.42
N PRO A 38 18.82 5.34 -6.44
CA PRO A 38 17.87 6.37 -6.90
C PRO A 38 17.31 6.18 -8.31
N ASP A 39 18.11 5.71 -9.26
CA ASP A 39 17.72 5.45 -10.64
C ASP A 39 16.71 4.29 -10.74
N ILE A 40 16.96 3.21 -9.99
CA ILE A 40 16.08 2.05 -9.89
C ILE A 40 14.76 2.46 -9.24
N ALA A 41 14.83 3.17 -8.11
CA ALA A 41 13.66 3.65 -7.42
C ALA A 41 12.78 4.51 -8.34
N LEU A 42 13.38 5.43 -9.12
CA LEU A 42 12.66 6.29 -10.05
C LEU A 42 11.96 5.50 -11.14
N ASN A 43 12.66 4.54 -11.76
CA ASN A 43 12.09 3.71 -12.82
C ASN A 43 10.93 2.84 -12.30
N VAL A 44 11.09 2.24 -11.12
CA VAL A 44 10.03 1.45 -10.47
C VAL A 44 8.83 2.33 -10.10
N ALA A 45 9.06 3.52 -9.53
CA ALA A 45 7.97 4.45 -9.22
C ALA A 45 7.19 4.85 -10.48
N GLN A 46 7.88 5.22 -11.57
CA GLN A 46 7.23 5.52 -12.84
C GLN A 46 6.40 4.34 -13.35
N THR A 47 6.95 3.13 -13.27
CA THR A 47 6.23 1.91 -13.65
C THR A 47 4.97 1.72 -12.83
N ILE A 48 5.04 1.83 -11.50
CA ILE A 48 3.88 1.69 -10.61
C ILE A 48 2.82 2.76 -10.91
N PHE A 49 3.20 4.03 -10.95
CA PHE A 49 2.25 5.13 -11.12
C PHE A 49 1.65 5.25 -12.53
N GLN A 50 2.29 4.66 -13.55
CA GLN A 50 1.81 4.68 -14.94
C GLN A 50 1.16 3.36 -15.38
N SER A 51 1.19 2.32 -14.54
CA SER A 51 0.54 1.05 -14.84
C SER A 51 -0.97 1.15 -14.70
N ASP A 52 -1.69 0.55 -15.64
CA ASP A 52 -3.13 0.32 -15.56
C ASP A 52 -3.42 -1.17 -15.75
N VAL A 53 -3.80 -1.84 -14.67
CA VAL A 53 -4.07 -3.28 -14.63
C VAL A 53 -5.55 -3.59 -14.53
N ARG A 54 -6.44 -2.60 -14.68
CA ARG A 54 -7.89 -2.79 -14.49
C ARG A 54 -8.50 -3.79 -15.47
N SER A 55 -7.98 -3.86 -16.70
CA SER A 55 -8.40 -4.82 -17.72
C SER A 55 -8.07 -6.28 -17.37
N LEU A 56 -7.15 -6.51 -16.43
CA LEU A 56 -6.77 -7.84 -15.99
C LEU A 56 -7.73 -8.41 -14.94
N LEU A 57 -8.46 -7.57 -14.19
CA LEU A 57 -9.29 -7.99 -13.06
C LEU A 57 -10.32 -9.07 -13.42
N PRO A 58 -11.06 -9.00 -14.56
CA PRO A 58 -12.04 -10.03 -14.91
C PRO A 58 -11.42 -11.41 -15.19
N HIS A 59 -10.10 -11.48 -15.41
CA HIS A 59 -9.39 -12.72 -15.68
C HIS A 59 -8.89 -13.42 -14.39
N VAL A 60 -9.02 -12.78 -13.23
CA VAL A 60 -8.64 -13.36 -11.94
C VAL A 60 -9.80 -14.21 -11.42
N SER A 61 -9.66 -15.54 -11.48
CA SER A 61 -10.70 -16.51 -11.10
C SER A 61 -10.52 -17.17 -9.73
N VAL A 62 -9.36 -16.98 -9.09
CA VAL A 62 -9.11 -17.47 -7.74
C VAL A 62 -9.85 -16.63 -6.70
N PRO A 63 -10.26 -17.20 -5.55
CA PRO A 63 -10.82 -16.41 -4.46
C PRO A 63 -9.88 -15.29 -4.01
N CYS A 64 -10.40 -14.08 -3.84
CA CYS A 64 -9.62 -12.91 -3.44
C CYS A 64 -10.14 -12.29 -2.13
N HIS A 65 -9.24 -12.12 -1.16
CA HIS A 65 -9.51 -11.39 0.07
C HIS A 65 -8.91 -9.99 -0.04
N ILE A 66 -9.75 -8.96 -0.02
CA ILE A 66 -9.37 -7.55 -0.21
C ILE A 66 -9.40 -6.87 1.15
N VAL A 67 -8.21 -6.60 1.70
CA VAL A 67 -8.05 -6.00 3.02
C VAL A 67 -7.51 -4.57 2.87
N GLN A 68 -8.17 -3.58 3.48
CA GLN A 68 -7.88 -2.16 3.24
C GLN A 68 -7.93 -1.32 4.53
N SER A 69 -6.98 -0.40 4.72
CA SER A 69 -7.05 0.65 5.76
C SER A 69 -8.20 1.61 5.48
N THR A 70 -8.95 2.03 6.52
CA THR A 70 -9.97 3.09 6.40
C THR A 70 -9.39 4.42 5.91
N LYS A 71 -8.13 4.72 6.24
CA LYS A 71 -7.45 5.95 5.84
C LYS A 71 -6.08 5.66 5.21
N ASP A 72 -6.06 5.58 3.89
CA ASP A 72 -4.84 5.43 3.10
C ASP A 72 -4.77 6.56 2.07
N LEU A 73 -3.66 7.30 2.06
CA LEU A 73 -3.44 8.43 1.15
C LEU A 73 -3.33 7.97 -0.31
N VAL A 74 -2.86 6.75 -0.54
CA VAL A 74 -2.57 6.19 -1.86
C VAL A 74 -3.78 5.43 -2.42
N VAL A 75 -4.52 4.73 -1.55
CA VAL A 75 -5.63 3.85 -1.95
C VAL A 75 -6.94 4.29 -1.27
N PRO A 76 -7.79 5.06 -1.95
CA PRO A 76 -9.13 5.37 -1.45
C PRO A 76 -9.94 4.09 -1.17
N VAL A 77 -10.74 4.09 -0.10
CA VAL A 77 -11.55 2.90 0.28
C VAL A 77 -12.42 2.38 -0.87
N VAL A 78 -12.95 3.27 -1.72
CA VAL A 78 -13.73 2.90 -2.92
C VAL A 78 -12.99 2.00 -3.91
N VAL A 79 -11.66 1.94 -3.86
CA VAL A 79 -10.85 1.01 -4.67
C VAL A 79 -11.11 -0.44 -4.24
N SER A 80 -11.32 -0.71 -2.95
CA SER A 80 -11.67 -2.06 -2.48
C SER A 80 -12.99 -2.54 -3.07
N GLU A 81 -14.00 -1.66 -3.10
CA GLU A 81 -15.30 -1.92 -3.76
C GLU A 81 -15.18 -2.04 -5.28
N TYR A 82 -14.25 -1.30 -5.90
CA TYR A 82 -13.95 -1.42 -7.32
C TYR A 82 -13.38 -2.82 -7.62
N LEU A 83 -12.39 -3.27 -6.86
CA LEU A 83 -11.80 -4.60 -7.02
C LEU A 83 -12.86 -5.70 -6.85
N HIS A 84 -13.62 -5.66 -5.75
CA HIS A 84 -14.68 -6.64 -5.47
C HIS A 84 -15.70 -6.78 -6.61
N ARG A 85 -16.04 -5.68 -7.29
CA ARG A 85 -17.00 -5.69 -8.41
C ARG A 85 -16.42 -6.14 -9.75
N HIS A 86 -15.10 -6.10 -9.94
CA HIS A 86 -14.47 -6.32 -11.25
C HIS A 86 -13.58 -7.57 -11.31
N LEU A 87 -13.31 -8.21 -10.19
CA LEU A 87 -12.65 -9.52 -10.16
C LEU A 87 -13.57 -10.60 -10.78
N GLY A 88 -12.97 -11.56 -11.48
CA GLY A 88 -13.71 -12.64 -12.16
C GLY A 88 -14.12 -13.80 -11.25
N GLY A 89 -13.49 -13.94 -10.09
CA GLY A 89 -13.77 -14.95 -9.07
C GLY A 89 -14.45 -14.38 -7.83
N ASP A 90 -14.72 -15.26 -6.86
CA ASP A 90 -15.26 -14.86 -5.57
C ASP A 90 -14.32 -13.89 -4.86
N SER A 91 -14.89 -12.91 -4.17
CA SER A 91 -14.09 -12.01 -3.35
C SER A 91 -14.84 -11.54 -2.11
N ILE A 92 -14.07 -11.20 -1.08
CA ILE A 92 -14.55 -10.59 0.16
C ILE A 92 -13.75 -9.32 0.42
N VAL A 93 -14.39 -8.30 1.00
CA VAL A 93 -13.76 -7.05 1.39
C VAL A 93 -13.82 -6.91 2.90
N GLU A 94 -12.68 -6.59 3.51
CA GLU A 94 -12.60 -6.17 4.91
C GLU A 94 -11.85 -4.84 5.02
N VAL A 95 -12.56 -3.82 5.51
CA VAL A 95 -11.99 -2.50 5.75
C VAL A 95 -11.66 -2.37 7.23
N MET A 96 -10.38 -2.23 7.54
CA MET A 96 -9.84 -2.22 8.90
C MET A 96 -9.72 -0.79 9.44
N PRO A 97 -9.96 -0.56 10.74
CA PRO A 97 -9.80 0.76 11.36
C PRO A 97 -8.33 1.13 11.57
N SER A 98 -7.55 1.22 10.49
CA SER A 98 -6.13 1.57 10.45
C SER A 98 -5.85 2.77 9.53
N GLU A 99 -4.74 3.44 9.79
CA GLU A 99 -4.21 4.53 8.96
C GLU A 99 -2.90 4.13 8.29
N GLY A 100 -2.71 4.60 7.06
CA GLY A 100 -1.51 4.40 6.27
C GLY A 100 -1.59 3.25 5.28
N HIS A 101 -0.62 3.25 4.36
CA HIS A 101 -0.44 2.30 3.27
C HIS A 101 0.34 1.04 3.67
N LEU A 102 0.95 1.04 4.88
CA LEU A 102 1.69 -0.09 5.43
C LEU A 102 1.16 -0.50 6.81
N PRO A 103 -0.15 -0.76 6.96
CA PRO A 103 -0.77 -0.95 8.28
C PRO A 103 -0.27 -2.22 8.98
N GLN A 104 0.23 -3.22 8.25
CA GLN A 104 0.90 -4.40 8.82
C GLN A 104 2.20 -4.06 9.57
N LEU A 105 2.80 -2.90 9.28
CA LEU A 105 3.99 -2.39 9.96
C LEU A 105 3.61 -1.32 11.00
N SER A 106 2.70 -0.39 10.67
CA SER A 106 2.34 0.72 11.56
C SER A 106 1.27 0.38 12.60
N SER A 107 0.43 -0.62 12.34
CA SER A 107 -0.69 -1.04 13.20
C SER A 107 -0.82 -2.58 13.27
N PRO A 108 0.25 -3.33 13.57
CA PRO A 108 0.24 -4.79 13.54
C PRO A 108 -0.80 -5.42 14.47
N ASP A 109 -1.12 -4.77 15.59
CA ASP A 109 -2.14 -5.25 16.56
C ASP A 109 -3.56 -5.25 15.96
N ILE A 110 -3.82 -4.39 14.98
CA ILE A 110 -5.10 -4.35 14.24
C ILE A 110 -5.05 -5.30 13.05
N VAL A 111 -3.96 -5.27 12.28
CA VAL A 111 -3.88 -5.98 11.00
C VAL A 111 -3.65 -7.48 11.15
N THR A 112 -2.84 -7.91 12.11
CA THR A 112 -2.49 -9.33 12.27
C THR A 112 -3.73 -10.20 12.54
N PRO A 113 -4.64 -9.85 13.48
CA PRO A 113 -5.86 -10.61 13.69
C PRO A 113 -6.76 -10.68 12.45
N VAL A 114 -6.86 -9.59 11.67
CA VAL A 114 -7.66 -9.55 10.44
C VAL A 114 -7.07 -10.48 9.37
N LEU A 115 -5.76 -10.40 9.13
CA LEU A 115 -5.10 -11.26 8.15
C LEU A 115 -5.25 -12.74 8.51
N LEU A 116 -5.14 -13.10 9.79
CA LEU A 116 -5.30 -14.49 10.25
C LEU A 116 -6.73 -15.04 10.06
N GLN A 117 -7.75 -14.20 9.88
CA GLN A 117 -9.11 -14.64 9.55
C GLN A 117 -9.30 -14.91 8.04
N HIS A 118 -8.34 -14.50 7.21
CA HIS A 118 -8.42 -14.55 5.75
C HIS A 118 -7.35 -15.43 5.10
N ILE A 119 -6.48 -16.06 5.89
CA ILE A 119 -5.45 -17.02 5.47
C ILE A 119 -5.87 -18.42 5.90
#